data_AF-A0A559NBK2-F1
#
_entry.id   AF-A0A559NBK2-F1
#
_cell.length_a   1.000
_cell.length_b   1.000
_cell.length_c   1.000
_cell.angle_alpha   90.00
_cell.angle_beta   90.00
_cell.angle_gamma   90.00
#
_symmetry.space_group_name_H-M   'P 1'
#
loop_
_entity.id
_entity.type
_entity.pdbx_description
1 polymer ?
#
loop_
_entity_poly.entity_id
_entity_poly.type
_entity_poly.pdbx_seq_one_letter_code
_entity_poly.pdbx_strand_id
1 'polypeptide(L)'
;MKFPNLTILLLTILLFFGCSKEEDKLPPDPVKGDLQILSFQFLADNNSSISNDIIGEINEDENKIYLSLPFNTSVTSLTPTITITNGATITPGNNKTQDFLEPIDYVLSKAGLNNVTYSVIVTLEEEQEESDASVLNFSFLKENNASLSDNYEAVIENNEIKLQISEKEDLQSIVPIIEISEGATISPTIDTGIDFRNDVVFTVTSENGEVQKEYTVKIVRLRSVKDVVKFEVTIDDKAFEAIINNDLNEIRLKVPEGTDITSLTPETQLSDKAEVSPLSGTSQNFSNPVIYTVTAEDGSEKEYTVYVGFLSPLESDRQFLEELYNVNEAYNSPSFYLDWDLEASTMQNWEGVTIVDGRVSKLVISGVSINEIPVSITALNQLKTLTISGKSLAILPPEIGSLEHLDTLTLYDNQLTSLPIEIGNLQSLKGLFLRNNLLEQLPVELGNLNNLSILEVQNNNLNKLPVEISNIPNLLLLNITNNPLTEIPQEICEMTTEGGRQITISKDTDDECK
;
A
#
# COMPACT_ATOMS: atom_id res chain seq x y z
N MET A 1 15.50 5.09 -11.15
CA MET A 1 16.90 5.43 -11.49
C MET A 1 16.92 5.96 -12.92
N LYS A 2 17.35 7.21 -13.15
CA LYS A 2 17.38 7.85 -14.48
C LYS A 2 18.74 7.65 -15.13
N PHE A 3 18.78 7.05 -16.33
CA PHE A 3 19.93 7.05 -17.23
C PHE A 3 19.74 8.10 -18.34
N PRO A 4 20.82 8.67 -18.92
CA PRO A 4 20.75 9.86 -19.77
C PRO A 4 20.52 9.56 -21.25
N ASN A 5 19.84 10.49 -21.92
CA ASN A 5 19.54 10.52 -23.36
C ASN A 5 20.80 10.55 -24.23
N LEU A 6 20.87 9.64 -25.21
CA LEU A 6 21.83 9.64 -26.30
C LEU A 6 21.15 10.20 -27.56
N THR A 7 21.55 11.39 -27.96
CA THR A 7 21.06 12.08 -29.17
C THR A 7 21.68 11.44 -30.42
N ILE A 8 20.87 10.83 -31.28
CA ILE A 8 21.28 10.35 -32.62
C ILE A 8 20.81 11.38 -33.64
N LEU A 9 21.76 11.94 -34.40
CA LEU A 9 21.55 12.95 -35.43
C LEU A 9 21.36 12.24 -36.79
N LEU A 10 20.11 12.18 -37.27
CA LEU A 10 19.78 11.66 -38.59
C LEU A 10 19.89 12.79 -39.63
N LEU A 11 20.90 12.73 -40.51
CA LEU A 11 21.12 13.72 -41.57
C LEU A 11 20.49 13.21 -42.88
N THR A 12 19.29 13.68 -43.20
CA THR A 12 18.62 13.45 -44.48
C THR A 12 19.13 14.44 -45.53
N ILE A 13 19.82 13.93 -46.57
CA ILE A 13 20.24 14.74 -47.73
C ILE A 13 19.18 14.58 -48.83
N LEU A 14 18.32 15.59 -48.98
CA LEU A 14 17.41 15.72 -50.13
C LEU A 14 18.21 16.11 -51.39
N LEU A 15 18.13 15.29 -52.43
CA LEU A 15 18.53 15.61 -53.80
C LEU A 15 17.48 16.53 -54.44
N PHE A 16 17.87 17.76 -54.80
CA PHE A 16 17.12 18.60 -55.74
C PHE A 16 17.74 18.48 -57.13
N PHE A 17 16.99 17.92 -58.08
CA PHE A 17 17.27 18.02 -59.51
C PHE A 17 16.99 19.47 -59.97
N GLY A 18 18.06 20.25 -60.14
CA GLY A 18 18.04 21.53 -60.85
C GLY A 18 18.45 21.32 -62.30
N CYS A 19 17.47 21.29 -63.20
CA CYS A 19 17.69 21.27 -64.65
C CYS A 19 18.05 22.69 -65.14
N SER A 20 19.24 22.88 -65.69
CA SER A 20 19.56 24.01 -66.57
C SER A 20 20.37 23.52 -67.76
N LYS A 21 19.76 23.61 -68.95
CA LYS A 21 20.43 23.41 -70.24
C LYS A 21 21.45 24.53 -70.46
N GLU A 22 22.72 24.17 -70.57
CA GLU A 22 23.72 24.97 -71.28
C GLU A 22 24.23 24.19 -72.49
N GLU A 23 24.51 24.97 -73.54
CA GLU A 23 24.62 24.60 -74.93
C GLU A 23 25.85 23.74 -75.27
N ASP A 24 25.68 22.94 -76.34
CA ASP A 24 26.71 22.20 -77.05
C ASP A 24 28.00 23.02 -77.25
N LYS A 25 29.02 22.68 -76.46
CA LYS A 25 30.41 22.74 -76.91
C LYS A 25 31.03 21.38 -76.67
N LEU A 26 31.18 20.63 -77.76
CA LEU A 26 32.13 19.52 -77.84
C LEU A 26 33.44 19.96 -77.16
N PRO A 27 33.95 19.22 -76.16
CA PRO A 27 35.25 19.53 -75.60
C PRO A 27 36.30 19.45 -76.73
N PRO A 28 37.33 20.31 -76.69
CA PRO A 28 38.36 20.32 -77.70
C PRO A 28 39.04 18.94 -77.76
N ASP A 29 39.30 18.46 -78.98
CA ASP A 29 40.10 17.26 -79.25
C ASP A 29 41.30 17.19 -78.28
N PRO A 30 41.47 16.10 -77.51
CA PRO A 30 42.57 15.99 -76.57
C PRO A 30 43.90 16.08 -77.32
N VAL A 31 44.79 16.88 -76.76
CA VAL A 31 46.15 17.12 -77.22
C VAL A 31 46.85 15.77 -77.43
N LYS A 32 47.23 15.52 -78.68
CA LYS A 32 47.95 14.34 -79.14
C LYS A 32 49.31 14.24 -78.41
N GLY A 33 49.43 13.36 -77.40
CA GLY A 33 50.68 13.18 -76.66
C GLY A 33 50.82 11.92 -75.78
N ASP A 34 49.79 11.52 -75.02
CA ASP A 34 50.01 10.62 -73.88
C ASP A 34 49.34 9.23 -74.00
N LEU A 35 49.94 8.25 -73.32
CA LEU A 35 49.45 6.87 -73.24
C LEU A 35 48.25 6.80 -72.27
N GLN A 36 47.06 6.46 -72.77
CA GLN A 36 45.84 6.39 -71.97
C GLN A 36 45.06 5.09 -72.22
N ILE A 37 44.36 4.63 -71.19
CA ILE A 37 43.25 3.67 -71.33
C ILE A 37 42.00 4.48 -71.62
N LEU A 38 41.37 4.22 -72.77
CA LEU A 38 40.16 4.93 -73.24
C LEU A 38 38.87 4.26 -72.74
N SER A 39 38.90 2.94 -72.52
CA SER A 39 37.82 2.23 -71.85
C SER A 39 38.35 0.95 -71.21
N PHE A 40 37.75 0.56 -70.08
CA PHE A 40 38.00 -0.69 -69.41
C PHE A 40 36.66 -1.24 -68.93
N GLN A 41 36.28 -2.43 -69.39
CA GLN A 41 34.98 -3.02 -69.06
C GLN A 41 35.07 -4.54 -68.94
N PHE A 42 34.19 -5.12 -68.14
CA PHE A 42 33.89 -6.54 -68.17
C PHE A 42 32.59 -6.75 -68.94
N LEU A 43 32.68 -7.35 -70.13
CA LEU A 43 31.50 -7.71 -70.91
C LEU A 43 30.90 -9.00 -70.35
N ALA A 44 29.57 -9.05 -70.18
CA ALA A 44 28.86 -10.22 -69.68
C ALA A 44 29.06 -11.45 -70.59
N ASP A 45 29.11 -11.24 -71.90
CA ASP A 45 29.38 -12.28 -72.89
C ASP A 45 30.75 -12.97 -72.71
N ASN A 46 31.72 -12.28 -72.10
CA ASN A 46 33.07 -12.80 -71.85
C ASN A 46 33.29 -13.27 -70.40
N ASN A 47 32.33 -13.00 -69.51
CA ASN A 47 32.47 -13.20 -68.07
C ASN A 47 31.17 -13.79 -67.50
N SER A 48 31.11 -15.12 -67.40
CA SER A 48 29.90 -15.82 -66.92
C SER A 48 29.52 -15.55 -65.47
N SER A 49 30.40 -14.89 -64.69
CA SER A 49 30.13 -14.50 -63.30
C SER A 49 29.31 -13.21 -63.17
N ILE A 50 29.10 -12.45 -64.25
CA ILE A 50 28.30 -11.22 -64.26
C ILE A 50 27.14 -11.33 -65.26
N SER A 51 26.00 -10.72 -64.94
CA SER A 51 24.77 -10.77 -65.76
C SER A 51 24.60 -9.59 -66.72
N ASN A 52 25.27 -8.48 -66.46
CA ASN A 52 25.28 -7.26 -67.27
C ASN A 52 26.71 -6.77 -67.48
N ASP A 53 26.96 -6.02 -68.55
CA ASP A 53 28.25 -5.38 -68.79
C ASP A 53 28.59 -4.40 -67.66
N ILE A 54 29.80 -4.52 -67.10
CA ILE A 54 30.30 -3.61 -66.08
C ILE A 54 31.34 -2.69 -66.71
N ILE A 55 31.07 -1.39 -66.67
CA ILE A 55 31.95 -0.35 -67.22
C ILE A 55 32.78 0.22 -66.07
N GLY A 56 34.10 0.25 -66.23
CA GLY A 56 35.00 0.84 -65.24
C GLY A 56 35.08 2.36 -65.35
N GLU A 57 35.08 3.00 -64.20
CA GLU A 57 35.30 4.43 -64.06
C GLU A 57 36.82 4.71 -64.09
N ILE A 58 37.27 5.48 -65.08
CA ILE A 58 38.68 5.82 -65.25
C ILE A 58 38.94 7.18 -64.60
N ASN A 59 39.83 7.18 -63.59
CA ASN A 59 40.36 8.41 -62.99
C ASN A 59 41.76 8.68 -63.58
N GLU A 60 41.83 9.60 -64.54
CA GLU A 60 43.08 9.94 -65.24
C GLU A 60 44.11 10.64 -64.34
N ASP A 61 43.67 11.44 -63.36
CA ASP A 61 44.57 12.15 -62.45
C ASP A 61 45.31 11.19 -61.50
N GLU A 62 44.65 10.10 -61.09
CA GLU A 62 45.22 9.08 -60.21
C GLU A 62 45.83 7.88 -60.95
N ASN A 63 45.60 7.77 -62.26
CA ASN A 63 45.83 6.56 -63.06
C ASN A 63 45.22 5.31 -62.39
N LYS A 64 43.94 5.38 -62.01
CA LYS A 64 43.19 4.26 -61.43
C LYS A 64 41.91 4.00 -62.20
N ILE A 65 41.48 2.74 -62.16
CA ILE A 65 40.21 2.32 -62.75
C ILE A 65 39.42 1.59 -61.67
N TYR A 66 38.18 2.03 -61.43
CA TYR A 66 37.31 1.46 -60.41
C TYR A 66 36.15 0.72 -61.06
N LEU A 67 35.91 -0.52 -60.62
CA LEU A 67 34.75 -1.32 -61.02
C LEU A 67 34.03 -1.84 -59.78
N SER A 68 32.73 -1.57 -59.68
CA SER A 68 31.85 -2.15 -58.66
C SER A 68 31.08 -3.32 -59.27
N LEU A 69 31.19 -4.50 -58.66
CA LEU A 69 30.55 -5.73 -59.10
C LEU A 69 29.45 -6.14 -58.10
N PRO A 70 28.38 -6.81 -58.57
CA PRO A 70 27.33 -7.31 -57.68
C PRO A 70 27.88 -8.20 -56.56
N PHE A 71 27.22 -8.18 -55.40
CA PHE A 71 27.55 -9.04 -54.26
C PHE A 71 27.72 -10.51 -54.68
N ASN A 72 28.67 -11.22 -54.08
CA ASN A 72 29.06 -12.61 -54.40
C ASN A 72 29.59 -12.90 -55.82
N THR A 73 29.86 -11.87 -56.64
CA THR A 73 30.51 -12.09 -57.95
C THR A 73 31.94 -12.61 -57.77
N SER A 74 32.29 -13.71 -58.46
CA SER A 74 33.68 -14.20 -58.48
C SER A 74 34.59 -13.29 -59.30
N VAL A 75 35.64 -12.75 -58.66
CA VAL A 75 36.63 -11.82 -59.27
C VAL A 75 37.94 -12.48 -59.69
N THR A 76 38.10 -13.78 -59.44
CA THR A 76 39.37 -14.52 -59.63
C THR A 76 39.68 -14.87 -61.10
N SER A 77 38.72 -14.68 -62.00
CA SER A 77 38.85 -15.07 -63.40
C SER A 77 38.05 -14.15 -64.34
N LEU A 78 38.28 -12.84 -64.25
CA LEU A 78 37.61 -11.85 -65.11
C LEU A 78 38.48 -11.51 -66.32
N THR A 79 37.84 -11.39 -67.49
CA THR A 79 38.46 -11.06 -68.77
C THR A 79 38.03 -9.66 -69.18
N PRO A 80 38.90 -8.64 -69.05
CA PRO A 80 38.56 -7.28 -69.41
C PRO A 80 38.66 -7.05 -70.92
N THR A 81 37.78 -6.20 -71.42
CA THR A 81 37.84 -5.60 -72.75
C THR A 81 38.34 -4.17 -72.61
N ILE A 82 39.51 -3.90 -73.16
CA ILE A 82 40.28 -2.68 -72.96
C ILE A 82 40.52 -1.97 -74.29
N THR A 83 40.23 -0.68 -74.34
CA THR A 83 40.57 0.21 -75.46
C THR A 83 41.69 1.15 -75.01
N ILE A 84 42.75 1.31 -75.81
CA ILE A 84 43.91 2.15 -75.49
C ILE A 84 44.26 3.09 -76.64
N THR A 85 45.09 4.11 -76.38
CA THR A 85 45.61 5.02 -77.40
C THR A 85 46.22 4.26 -78.59
N ASN A 86 45.90 4.69 -79.82
CA ASN A 86 46.31 4.00 -81.05
C ASN A 86 47.84 3.83 -81.16
N GLY A 87 48.27 2.61 -81.47
CA GLY A 87 49.68 2.22 -81.61
C GLY A 87 50.43 2.03 -80.29
N ALA A 88 49.74 2.03 -79.14
CA ALA A 88 50.30 1.59 -77.86
C ALA A 88 50.10 0.09 -77.66
N THR A 89 50.87 -0.49 -76.74
CA THR A 89 50.71 -1.85 -76.22
C THR A 89 50.41 -1.80 -74.72
N ILE A 90 49.59 -2.73 -74.22
CA ILE A 90 49.21 -2.83 -72.80
C ILE A 90 49.59 -4.21 -72.25
N THR A 91 50.11 -4.24 -71.02
CA THR A 91 50.44 -5.47 -70.30
C THR A 91 49.90 -5.37 -68.86
N PRO A 92 49.04 -6.29 -68.38
CA PRO A 92 48.46 -7.44 -69.10
C PRO A 92 47.69 -7.07 -70.37
N GLY A 93 47.67 -7.99 -71.34
CA GLY A 93 47.07 -7.74 -72.65
C GLY A 93 45.54 -7.68 -72.62
N ASN A 94 44.95 -6.95 -73.56
CA ASN A 94 43.49 -6.94 -73.76
C ASN A 94 42.94 -8.37 -73.98
N ASN A 95 41.75 -8.66 -73.45
CA ASN A 95 41.08 -9.97 -73.49
C ASN A 95 41.92 -11.11 -72.89
N LYS A 96 42.69 -10.82 -71.83
CA LYS A 96 43.38 -11.82 -71.01
C LYS A 96 42.73 -11.91 -69.65
N THR A 97 42.24 -13.10 -69.31
CA THR A 97 41.69 -13.39 -67.98
C THR A 97 42.72 -13.10 -66.88
N GLN A 98 42.29 -12.39 -65.85
CA GLN A 98 43.08 -12.05 -64.67
C GLN A 98 42.31 -12.34 -63.37
N ASP A 99 43.06 -12.38 -62.27
CA ASP A 99 42.55 -12.48 -60.89
C ASP A 99 42.57 -11.09 -60.23
N PHE A 100 41.40 -10.53 -59.97
CA PHE A 100 41.22 -9.19 -59.39
C PHE A 100 40.91 -9.24 -57.88
N LEU A 101 41.34 -10.29 -57.15
CA LEU A 101 41.31 -10.27 -55.69
C LEU A 101 42.13 -9.12 -55.08
N GLU A 102 43.22 -8.74 -55.77
CA GLU A 102 44.04 -7.58 -55.44
C GLU A 102 44.09 -6.63 -56.66
N PRO A 103 44.39 -5.33 -56.46
CA PRO A 103 44.52 -4.41 -57.58
C PRO A 103 45.57 -4.86 -58.60
N ILE A 104 45.23 -4.74 -59.89
CA ILE A 104 46.13 -5.16 -60.98
C ILE A 104 46.64 -3.95 -61.76
N ASP A 105 47.95 -3.85 -61.92
CA ASP A 105 48.60 -2.82 -62.70
C ASP A 105 48.63 -3.17 -64.20
N TYR A 106 48.08 -2.29 -65.02
CA TYR A 106 48.14 -2.33 -66.47
C TYR A 106 49.11 -1.27 -67.00
N VAL A 107 50.21 -1.72 -67.61
CA VAL A 107 51.28 -0.87 -68.11
C VAL A 107 51.13 -0.63 -69.61
N LEU A 108 50.93 0.62 -70.00
CA LEU A 108 50.95 1.08 -71.38
C LEU A 108 52.37 1.42 -71.81
N SER A 109 52.71 1.04 -73.03
CA SER A 109 54.02 1.29 -73.64
C SER A 109 53.89 1.65 -75.12
N LYS A 110 54.74 2.57 -75.60
CA LYS A 110 54.88 2.92 -77.02
C LYS A 110 56.29 3.44 -77.28
N ALA A 111 56.87 3.04 -78.41
CA ALA A 111 58.24 3.40 -78.75
C ALA A 111 58.44 4.93 -78.74
N GLY A 112 59.38 5.40 -77.92
CA GLY A 112 59.70 6.82 -77.76
C GLY A 112 58.91 7.58 -76.69
N LEU A 113 58.02 6.92 -75.94
CA LEU A 113 57.29 7.50 -74.80
C LEU A 113 57.62 6.76 -73.49
N ASN A 114 57.51 7.45 -72.36
CA ASN A 114 57.57 6.82 -71.04
C ASN A 114 56.31 5.98 -70.83
N ASN A 115 56.45 4.85 -70.14
CA ASN A 115 55.31 4.00 -69.81
C ASN A 115 54.37 4.68 -68.81
N VAL A 116 53.08 4.39 -68.92
CA VAL A 116 52.04 4.82 -67.97
C VAL A 116 51.39 3.58 -67.38
N THR A 117 51.19 3.55 -66.07
CA THR A 117 50.58 2.42 -65.35
C THR A 117 49.24 2.84 -64.79
N TYR A 118 48.19 2.05 -65.06
CA TYR A 118 46.89 2.17 -64.43
C TYR A 118 46.66 1.03 -63.44
N SER A 119 46.29 1.32 -62.20
CA SER A 119 45.87 0.29 -61.24
C SER A 119 44.37 0.07 -61.30
N VAL A 120 43.94 -1.15 -61.63
CA VAL A 120 42.53 -1.55 -61.70
C VAL A 120 42.10 -2.12 -60.36
N ILE A 121 41.09 -1.54 -59.76
CA ILE A 121 40.53 -1.90 -58.46
C ILE A 121 39.10 -2.38 -58.67
N VAL A 122 38.83 -3.58 -58.19
CA VAL A 122 37.50 -4.21 -58.25
C VAL A 122 36.96 -4.32 -56.83
N THR A 123 35.76 -3.80 -56.60
CA THR A 123 35.03 -3.91 -55.32
C THR A 123 33.73 -4.67 -55.52
N LEU A 124 33.28 -5.39 -54.49
CA LEU A 124 31.96 -6.01 -54.47
C LEU A 124 30.99 -5.11 -53.71
N GLU A 125 29.74 -5.04 -54.18
CA GLU A 125 28.63 -4.42 -53.45
C GLU A 125 28.36 -5.16 -52.12
N GLU A 126 27.90 -4.46 -51.09
CA GLU A 126 27.56 -5.02 -49.78
C GLU A 126 26.19 -5.74 -49.78
N GLU A 127 26.02 -6.74 -48.91
CA GLU A 127 24.77 -7.50 -48.71
C GLU A 127 23.70 -6.64 -48.01
N GLN A 128 22.45 -6.61 -48.50
CA GLN A 128 21.33 -5.99 -47.78
C GLN A 128 20.82 -6.95 -46.68
N GLU A 129 20.76 -6.50 -45.42
CA GLU A 129 20.19 -7.28 -44.31
C GLU A 129 18.68 -7.55 -44.52
N GLU A 130 18.29 -8.82 -44.45
CA GLU A 130 16.93 -9.31 -44.65
C GLU A 130 15.98 -9.01 -43.45
N SER A 131 14.85 -8.36 -43.74
CA SER A 131 13.50 -8.78 -43.35
C SER A 131 13.16 -9.02 -41.85
N ASP A 132 13.30 -8.01 -40.99
CA ASP A 132 12.75 -8.13 -39.63
C ASP A 132 11.21 -8.04 -39.59
N ALA A 133 10.58 -8.85 -38.75
CA ALA A 133 9.14 -8.89 -38.52
C ALA A 133 8.87 -8.70 -37.02
N SER A 134 9.02 -7.47 -36.52
CA SER A 134 8.96 -7.17 -35.09
C SER A 134 7.98 -6.06 -34.75
N VAL A 135 7.37 -6.14 -33.56
CA VAL A 135 6.70 -5.00 -32.91
C VAL A 135 7.73 -4.23 -32.11
N LEU A 136 7.87 -2.93 -32.41
CA LEU A 136 8.82 -2.00 -31.80
C LEU A 136 8.20 -1.24 -30.63
N ASN A 137 6.92 -0.88 -30.76
CA ASN A 137 6.16 -0.20 -29.72
C ASN A 137 4.71 -0.65 -29.75
N PHE A 138 4.07 -0.68 -28.58
CA PHE A 138 2.65 -0.94 -28.46
C PHE A 138 2.09 -0.15 -27.27
N SER A 139 1.05 0.64 -27.51
CA SER A 139 0.42 1.42 -26.45
C SER A 139 -1.06 1.66 -26.69
N PHE A 140 -1.79 1.93 -25.60
CA PHE A 140 -3.14 2.45 -25.64
C PHE A 140 -3.12 3.91 -25.22
N LEU A 141 -3.47 4.81 -26.13
CA LEU A 141 -3.55 6.24 -25.82
C LEU A 141 -4.98 6.64 -25.47
N LYS A 142 -5.13 7.37 -24.37
CA LYS A 142 -6.39 7.98 -23.88
C LYS A 142 -7.09 8.80 -24.95
N GLU A 143 -6.34 9.57 -25.73
CA GLU A 143 -6.90 10.44 -26.77
C GLU A 143 -7.60 9.68 -27.91
N ASN A 144 -7.17 8.44 -28.18
CA ASN A 144 -7.79 7.56 -29.18
C ASN A 144 -8.92 6.71 -28.59
N ASN A 145 -8.98 6.60 -27.26
CA ASN A 145 -9.82 5.65 -26.54
C ASN A 145 -10.57 6.35 -25.41
N ALA A 146 -11.75 6.87 -25.71
CA ALA A 146 -12.58 7.61 -24.74
C ALA A 146 -12.98 6.78 -23.50
N SER A 147 -12.94 5.44 -23.59
CA SER A 147 -13.21 4.53 -22.48
C SER A 147 -12.06 4.41 -21.48
N LEU A 148 -10.82 4.74 -21.86
CA LEU A 148 -9.66 4.67 -20.98
C LEU A 148 -9.62 5.88 -20.06
N SER A 149 -9.05 5.78 -18.85
CA SER A 149 -8.81 6.93 -17.96
C SER A 149 -7.44 7.60 -18.17
N ASP A 150 -6.43 6.85 -18.64
CA ASP A 150 -5.04 7.28 -18.87
C ASP A 150 -4.42 6.57 -20.10
N ASN A 151 -3.16 6.89 -20.42
CA ASN A 151 -2.33 6.18 -21.39
C ASN A 151 -1.70 4.92 -20.77
N TYR A 152 -1.59 3.85 -21.55
CA TYR A 152 -0.97 2.59 -21.13
C TYR A 152 0.09 2.16 -22.13
N GLU A 153 1.34 2.08 -21.67
CA GLU A 153 2.48 1.64 -22.46
C GLU A 153 2.75 0.15 -22.19
N ALA A 154 3.04 -0.63 -23.24
CA ALA A 154 3.35 -2.04 -23.10
C ALA A 154 4.84 -2.31 -22.88
N VAL A 155 5.14 -3.42 -22.22
CA VAL A 155 6.47 -4.04 -22.23
C VAL A 155 6.43 -5.20 -23.22
N ILE A 156 7.35 -5.19 -24.18
CA ILE A 156 7.44 -6.21 -25.24
C ILE A 156 8.65 -7.10 -24.96
N GLU A 157 8.40 -8.38 -24.68
CA GLU A 157 9.46 -9.36 -24.40
C GLU A 157 9.05 -10.73 -24.96
N ASN A 158 9.97 -11.40 -25.67
CA ASN A 158 9.77 -12.78 -26.18
C ASN A 158 8.46 -12.97 -26.98
N ASN A 159 8.13 -12.02 -27.85
CA ASN A 159 6.87 -11.99 -28.62
C ASN A 159 5.58 -11.94 -27.77
N GLU A 160 5.67 -11.51 -26.51
CA GLU A 160 4.52 -11.13 -25.69
C GLU A 160 4.50 -9.61 -25.51
N ILE A 161 3.32 -9.03 -25.66
CA ILE A 161 3.05 -7.62 -25.41
C ILE A 161 2.27 -7.55 -24.09
N LYS A 162 2.89 -7.05 -23.02
CA LYS A 162 2.32 -7.03 -21.68
C LYS A 162 1.88 -5.62 -21.31
N LEU A 163 0.59 -5.45 -21.03
CA LEU A 163 0.06 -4.21 -20.46
C LEU A 163 -0.48 -4.46 -19.06
N GLN A 164 -0.24 -3.49 -18.18
CA GLN A 164 -0.91 -3.41 -16.89
C GLN A 164 -1.96 -2.31 -16.96
N ILE A 165 -3.22 -2.65 -16.72
CA ILE A 165 -4.35 -1.75 -16.94
C ILE A 165 -5.26 -1.80 -15.73
N SER A 166 -5.81 -0.66 -15.30
CA SER A 166 -6.80 -0.62 -14.23
C SER A 166 -8.00 -1.53 -14.56
N GLU A 167 -8.52 -2.24 -13.57
CA GLU A 167 -9.69 -3.12 -13.72
C GLU A 167 -10.97 -2.37 -14.13
N LYS A 168 -11.01 -1.05 -13.92
CA LYS A 168 -12.15 -0.19 -14.27
C LYS A 168 -12.24 0.13 -15.76
N GLU A 169 -11.15 -0.06 -16.51
CA GLU A 169 -11.12 0.31 -17.92
C GLU A 169 -11.97 -0.63 -18.77
N ASP A 170 -12.79 -0.06 -19.66
CA ASP A 170 -13.51 -0.83 -20.65
C ASP A 170 -12.64 -1.09 -21.88
N LEU A 171 -12.32 -2.37 -22.09
CA LEU A 171 -11.46 -2.86 -23.15
C LEU A 171 -12.22 -3.48 -24.33
N GLN A 172 -13.55 -3.27 -24.41
CA GLN A 172 -14.38 -3.86 -25.47
C GLN A 172 -14.05 -3.33 -26.86
N SER A 173 -13.56 -2.09 -26.98
CA SER A 173 -13.16 -1.51 -28.27
C SER A 173 -12.04 -0.50 -28.06
N ILE A 174 -10.80 -0.96 -28.23
CA ILE A 174 -9.58 -0.17 -28.08
C ILE A 174 -8.84 -0.08 -29.42
N VAL A 175 -8.41 1.12 -29.78
CA VAL A 175 -7.53 1.43 -30.90
C VAL A 175 -6.10 1.55 -30.36
N PRO A 176 -5.25 0.51 -30.48
CA PRO A 176 -3.85 0.60 -30.10
C PRO A 176 -3.04 1.44 -31.09
N ILE A 177 -1.95 2.01 -30.58
CA ILE A 177 -0.82 2.46 -31.41
C ILE A 177 0.18 1.31 -31.45
N ILE A 178 0.54 0.88 -32.66
CA ILE A 178 1.52 -0.19 -32.87
C ILE A 178 2.56 0.32 -33.86
N GLU A 179 3.82 0.29 -33.46
CA GLU A 179 4.96 0.52 -34.34
C GLU A 179 5.60 -0.82 -34.64
N ILE A 180 5.86 -1.11 -35.92
CA ILE A 180 6.46 -2.36 -36.40
C ILE A 180 7.74 -2.07 -37.19
N SER A 181 8.53 -3.10 -37.46
CA SER A 181 9.71 -3.03 -38.32
C SER A 181 9.39 -2.43 -39.69
N GLU A 182 10.34 -1.69 -40.26
CA GLU A 182 10.16 -1.00 -41.54
C GLU A 182 9.79 -1.98 -42.67
N GLY A 183 8.84 -1.59 -43.52
CA GLY A 183 8.33 -2.42 -44.62
C GLY A 183 7.46 -3.62 -44.20
N ALA A 184 7.40 -3.96 -42.91
CA ALA A 184 6.57 -5.06 -42.42
C ALA A 184 5.07 -4.74 -42.47
N THR A 185 4.26 -5.79 -42.44
CA THR A 185 2.80 -5.70 -42.34
C THR A 185 2.30 -6.38 -41.07
N ILE A 186 1.14 -5.95 -40.57
CA ILE A 186 0.53 -6.50 -39.36
C ILE A 186 -0.93 -6.90 -39.62
N SER A 187 -1.34 -8.03 -39.05
CA SER A 187 -2.72 -8.53 -39.11
C SER A 187 -3.18 -8.96 -37.71
N PRO A 188 -4.43 -8.71 -37.32
CA PRO A 188 -5.49 -8.03 -38.09
C PRO A 188 -5.25 -6.52 -38.27
N THR A 189 -5.82 -5.94 -39.34
CA THR A 189 -5.80 -4.48 -39.56
C THR A 189 -6.69 -3.77 -38.53
N ILE A 190 -6.29 -2.56 -38.15
CA ILE A 190 -6.88 -1.81 -37.03
C ILE A 190 -7.81 -0.72 -37.58
N ASP A 191 -8.95 -1.10 -38.15
CA ASP A 191 -9.83 -0.16 -38.85
C ASP A 191 -10.96 0.37 -37.94
N THR A 192 -11.39 -0.43 -36.96
CA THR A 192 -12.43 -0.11 -35.97
C THR A 192 -12.13 -0.89 -34.68
N GLY A 193 -11.67 -0.21 -33.62
CA GLY A 193 -11.25 -0.73 -32.29
C GLY A 193 -11.45 -2.22 -31.94
N ILE A 194 -10.41 -2.84 -31.40
CA ILE A 194 -10.31 -4.28 -31.07
C ILE A 194 -10.78 -4.54 -29.63
N ASP A 195 -11.42 -5.69 -29.39
CA ASP A 195 -11.81 -6.16 -28.06
C ASP A 195 -10.63 -6.89 -27.38
N PHE A 196 -10.08 -6.29 -26.32
CA PHE A 196 -8.98 -6.85 -25.53
C PHE A 196 -9.44 -7.44 -24.20
N ARG A 197 -10.71 -7.81 -24.04
CA ARG A 197 -11.16 -8.56 -22.85
C ARG A 197 -10.62 -9.99 -22.81
N ASN A 198 -10.11 -10.49 -23.93
CA ASN A 198 -9.37 -11.75 -24.05
C ASN A 198 -8.03 -11.48 -24.78
N ASP A 199 -7.12 -12.45 -24.75
CA ASP A 199 -5.85 -12.37 -25.48
C ASP A 199 -6.08 -12.11 -26.97
N VAL A 200 -5.35 -11.14 -27.51
CA VAL A 200 -5.35 -10.77 -28.94
C VAL A 200 -3.99 -11.12 -29.51
N VAL A 201 -3.97 -11.78 -30.67
CA VAL A 201 -2.73 -12.14 -31.37
C VAL A 201 -2.61 -11.29 -32.62
N PHE A 202 -1.46 -10.63 -32.76
CA PHE A 202 -1.05 -9.95 -33.98
C PHE A 202 0.03 -10.75 -34.69
N THR A 203 -0.12 -10.94 -36.00
CA THR A 203 0.93 -11.54 -36.84
C THR A 203 1.65 -10.41 -37.58
N VAL A 204 2.94 -10.24 -37.31
CA VAL A 204 3.81 -9.34 -38.08
C VAL A 204 4.52 -10.16 -39.15
N THR A 205 4.44 -9.71 -40.41
CA THR A 205 5.08 -10.34 -41.56
C THR A 205 6.11 -9.37 -42.13
N SER A 206 7.34 -9.83 -42.31
CA SER A 206 8.42 -9.02 -42.89
C SER A 206 8.11 -8.54 -44.30
N GLU A 207 8.81 -7.52 -44.78
CA GLU A 207 8.57 -6.92 -46.10
C GLU A 207 8.67 -7.94 -47.26
N ASN A 208 9.64 -8.86 -47.21
CA ASN A 208 9.80 -9.93 -48.20
C ASN A 208 8.79 -11.09 -48.02
N GLY A 209 7.99 -11.09 -46.95
CA GLY A 209 7.00 -12.11 -46.64
C GLY A 209 7.54 -13.41 -46.06
N GLU A 210 8.85 -13.53 -45.84
CA GLU A 210 9.49 -14.79 -45.45
C GLU A 210 9.46 -15.05 -43.94
N VAL A 211 9.52 -14.00 -43.13
CA VAL A 211 9.49 -14.09 -41.67
C VAL A 211 8.12 -13.66 -41.16
N GLN A 212 7.51 -14.52 -40.35
CA GLN A 212 6.28 -14.21 -39.62
C GLN A 212 6.48 -14.45 -38.12
N LYS A 213 6.14 -13.46 -37.30
CA LYS A 213 6.14 -13.58 -35.83
C LYS A 213 4.76 -13.25 -35.30
N GLU A 214 4.27 -14.09 -34.38
CA GLU A 214 3.03 -13.86 -33.66
C GLU A 214 3.32 -13.18 -32.33
N TYR A 215 2.66 -12.06 -32.08
CA TYR A 215 2.72 -11.30 -30.84
C TYR A 215 1.40 -11.44 -30.09
N THR A 216 1.44 -12.03 -28.90
CA THR A 216 0.24 -12.15 -28.05
C THR A 216 0.17 -10.98 -27.08
N VAL A 217 -0.93 -10.23 -27.11
CA VAL A 217 -1.22 -9.17 -26.15
C VAL A 217 -1.83 -9.79 -24.90
N LYS A 218 -1.15 -9.62 -23.77
CA LYS A 218 -1.56 -10.08 -22.45
C LYS A 218 -1.80 -8.89 -21.53
N ILE A 219 -3.01 -8.82 -21.00
CA ILE A 219 -3.42 -7.73 -20.12
C ILE A 219 -3.52 -8.23 -18.69
N VAL A 220 -2.77 -7.57 -17.81
CA VAL A 220 -2.87 -7.74 -16.36
C VAL A 220 -3.78 -6.64 -15.83
N ARG A 221 -4.92 -7.03 -15.25
CA ARG A 221 -5.83 -6.09 -14.59
C ARG A 221 -5.34 -5.75 -13.18
N LEU A 222 -5.07 -4.48 -12.94
CA LEU A 222 -4.63 -3.95 -11.64
C LEU A 222 -5.85 -3.48 -10.83
N ARG A 223 -5.87 -3.78 -9.54
CA ARG A 223 -6.96 -3.35 -8.65
C ARG A 223 -6.95 -1.84 -8.42
N SER A 224 -8.15 -1.29 -8.31
CA SER A 224 -8.40 0.16 -8.21
C SER A 224 -9.18 0.57 -6.95
N VAL A 225 -9.44 -0.40 -6.07
CA VAL A 225 -10.16 -0.23 -4.78
C VAL A 225 -9.18 0.37 -3.76
N LYS A 226 -9.67 1.34 -2.98
CA LYS A 226 -8.88 2.19 -2.07
C LYS A 226 -9.57 2.38 -0.73
N ASP A 227 -10.32 1.38 -0.32
CA ASP A 227 -11.15 1.45 0.87
C ASP A 227 -10.31 1.16 2.11
N VAL A 228 -10.51 1.96 3.15
CA VAL A 228 -10.02 1.61 4.48
C VAL A 228 -11.04 0.69 5.12
N VAL A 229 -10.58 -0.49 5.51
CA VAL A 229 -11.41 -1.56 6.08
C VAL A 229 -11.40 -1.48 7.60
N LYS A 230 -10.23 -1.21 8.19
CA LYS A 230 -10.04 -1.07 9.63
C LYS A 230 -9.05 0.05 9.92
N PHE A 231 -9.31 0.80 10.96
CA PHE A 231 -8.39 1.78 11.53
C PHE A 231 -8.58 1.75 13.03
N GLU A 232 -7.55 1.36 13.79
CA GLU A 232 -7.64 1.23 15.23
C GLU A 232 -6.37 1.68 15.93
N VAL A 233 -6.49 2.01 17.22
CA VAL A 233 -5.35 2.29 18.09
C VAL A 233 -5.50 1.46 19.35
N THR A 234 -4.40 0.86 19.81
CA THR A 234 -4.36 0.14 21.09
C THR A 234 -3.85 1.05 22.20
N ILE A 235 -4.61 1.17 23.29
CA ILE A 235 -4.26 1.94 24.49
C ILE A 235 -4.47 1.02 25.68
N ASP A 236 -3.44 0.82 26.51
CA ASP A 236 -3.48 -0.07 27.68
C ASP A 236 -4.07 -1.46 27.36
N ASP A 237 -3.56 -2.08 26.28
CA ASP A 237 -3.99 -3.38 25.73
C ASP A 237 -5.45 -3.45 25.24
N LYS A 238 -6.15 -2.31 25.15
CA LYS A 238 -7.51 -2.21 24.59
C LYS A 238 -7.50 -1.56 23.22
N ALA A 239 -8.16 -2.21 22.26
CA ALA A 239 -8.31 -1.68 20.91
C ALA A 239 -9.49 -0.69 20.83
N PHE A 240 -9.24 0.48 20.24
CA PHE A 240 -10.23 1.50 19.93
C PHE A 240 -10.36 1.59 18.41
N GLU A 241 -11.48 1.09 17.89
CA GLU A 241 -11.75 1.10 16.46
C GLU A 241 -12.42 2.41 16.03
N ALA A 242 -12.01 2.91 14.86
CA ALA A 242 -12.58 4.11 14.28
C ALA A 242 -13.84 3.82 13.46
N ILE A 243 -14.74 4.81 13.39
CA ILE A 243 -15.83 4.82 12.42
C ILE A 243 -15.26 5.29 11.08
N ILE A 244 -15.37 4.46 10.06
CA ILE A 244 -14.84 4.72 8.72
C ILE A 244 -16.01 5.02 7.78
N ASN A 245 -15.92 6.16 7.08
CA ASN A 245 -16.83 6.50 5.99
C ASN A 245 -16.03 6.63 4.69
N ASN A 246 -16.06 5.57 3.87
CA ASN A 246 -15.36 5.51 2.59
C ASN A 246 -15.97 6.44 1.51
N ASP A 247 -17.23 6.87 1.63
CA ASP A 247 -17.84 7.80 0.68
C ASP A 247 -17.45 9.25 0.96
N LEU A 248 -17.30 9.61 2.24
CA LEU A 248 -16.85 10.93 2.68
C LEU A 248 -15.33 11.03 2.83
N ASN A 249 -14.61 9.91 2.72
CA ASN A 249 -13.19 9.78 3.01
C ASN A 249 -12.82 10.28 4.41
N GLU A 250 -13.64 9.96 5.41
CA GLU A 250 -13.42 10.35 6.80
C GLU A 250 -13.19 9.12 7.68
N ILE A 251 -12.22 9.22 8.58
CA ILE A 251 -11.99 8.24 9.64
C ILE A 251 -12.12 8.99 10.97
N ARG A 252 -13.02 8.54 11.84
CA ARG A 252 -13.29 9.18 13.13
C ARG A 252 -13.02 8.20 14.26
N LEU A 253 -11.90 8.40 14.94
CA LEU A 253 -11.48 7.64 16.10
C LEU A 253 -11.88 8.40 17.38
N LYS A 254 -12.40 7.67 18.37
CA LYS A 254 -12.58 8.19 19.73
C LYS A 254 -11.74 7.38 20.70
N VAL A 255 -10.96 8.07 21.52
CA VAL A 255 -10.09 7.47 22.55
C VAL A 255 -10.51 7.95 23.96
N PRO A 256 -10.07 7.27 25.05
CA PRO A 256 -10.33 7.73 26.41
C PRO A 256 -9.85 9.16 26.66
N GLU A 257 -10.54 9.86 27.55
CA GLU A 257 -10.11 11.20 27.97
C GLU A 257 -8.72 11.13 28.64
N GLY A 258 -7.84 12.09 28.32
CA GLY A 258 -6.48 12.15 28.85
C GLY A 258 -5.45 11.32 28.07
N THR A 259 -5.86 10.53 27.08
CA THR A 259 -4.92 9.87 26.15
C THR A 259 -4.03 10.90 25.44
N ASP A 260 -2.72 10.65 25.40
CA ASP A 260 -1.79 11.45 24.60
C ASP A 260 -1.98 11.18 23.10
N ILE A 261 -2.70 12.09 22.44
CA ILE A 261 -2.99 12.00 21.00
C ILE A 261 -1.83 12.49 20.11
N THR A 262 -0.71 12.91 20.69
CA THR A 262 0.41 13.49 19.92
C THR A 262 1.36 12.44 19.33
N SER A 263 1.21 11.17 19.73
CA SER A 263 2.10 10.09 19.31
C SER A 263 1.39 8.73 19.16
N LEU A 264 0.12 8.69 18.78
CA LEU A 264 -0.61 7.43 18.58
C LEU A 264 -0.05 6.65 17.39
N THR A 265 -0.02 5.32 17.48
CA THR A 265 0.42 4.41 16.42
C THR A 265 -0.76 3.60 15.91
N PRO A 266 -1.46 4.04 14.85
CA PRO A 266 -2.66 3.37 14.37
C PRO A 266 -2.31 2.14 13.52
N GLU A 267 -3.06 1.07 13.71
CA GLU A 267 -3.08 -0.09 12.82
C GLU A 267 -4.17 0.11 11.76
N THR A 268 -3.79 0.02 10.49
CA THR A 268 -4.67 0.26 9.34
C THR A 268 -4.74 -0.98 8.46
N GLN A 269 -5.96 -1.43 8.16
CA GLN A 269 -6.24 -2.47 7.19
C GLN A 269 -6.96 -1.85 5.98
N LEU A 270 -6.50 -2.19 4.79
CA LEU A 270 -7.00 -1.66 3.52
C LEU A 270 -7.66 -2.76 2.68
N SER A 271 -8.30 -2.36 1.60
CA SER A 271 -8.62 -3.28 0.51
C SER A 271 -7.37 -3.97 -0.03
N ASP A 272 -7.50 -5.24 -0.42
CA ASP A 272 -6.42 -6.07 -0.98
C ASP A 272 -5.50 -5.31 -1.97
N LYS A 273 -4.19 -5.43 -1.74
CA LYS A 273 -3.10 -4.84 -2.55
C LYS A 273 -3.04 -3.30 -2.57
N ALA A 274 -3.89 -2.60 -1.83
CA ALA A 274 -3.69 -1.18 -1.60
C ALA A 274 -2.58 -0.96 -0.57
N GLU A 275 -1.92 0.19 -0.66
CA GLU A 275 -0.93 0.67 0.27
C GLU A 275 -1.40 1.99 0.90
N VAL A 276 -0.85 2.37 2.05
CA VAL A 276 -1.21 3.62 2.75
C VAL A 276 0.01 4.38 3.22
N SER A 277 -0.08 5.70 3.14
CA SER A 277 0.86 6.66 3.69
C SER A 277 0.10 7.67 4.56
N PRO A 278 0.44 7.85 5.85
CA PRO A 278 1.50 7.16 6.59
C PRO A 278 1.28 5.64 6.73
N LEU A 279 2.38 4.89 6.82
CA LEU A 279 2.35 3.43 6.95
C LEU A 279 1.66 2.99 8.26
N SER A 280 0.95 1.85 8.23
CA SER A 280 0.40 1.22 9.44
C SER A 280 1.46 1.07 10.54
N GLY A 281 1.07 1.32 11.79
CA GLY A 281 1.95 1.25 12.96
C GLY A 281 2.90 2.44 13.12
N THR A 282 2.86 3.44 12.23
CA THR A 282 3.69 4.65 12.39
C THR A 282 3.07 5.63 13.39
N SER A 283 3.89 6.22 14.24
CA SER A 283 3.44 7.20 15.22
C SER A 283 3.05 8.51 14.53
N GLN A 284 1.86 9.02 14.85
CA GLN A 284 1.28 10.23 14.28
C GLN A 284 0.79 11.18 15.39
N ASN A 285 0.82 12.47 15.09
CA ASN A 285 0.29 13.52 15.95
C ASN A 285 -1.08 13.97 15.47
N PHE A 286 -2.12 13.64 16.24
CA PHE A 286 -3.52 13.96 15.93
C PHE A 286 -4.04 15.21 16.64
N SER A 287 -3.15 16.11 17.09
CA SER A 287 -3.57 17.44 17.60
C SER A 287 -4.33 18.25 16.55
N ASN A 288 -4.10 17.93 15.27
CA ASN A 288 -4.91 18.35 14.13
C ASN A 288 -5.26 17.12 13.29
N PRO A 289 -6.29 17.17 12.43
CA PRO A 289 -6.60 16.07 11.53
C PRO A 289 -5.40 15.70 10.65
N VAL A 290 -5.18 14.39 10.47
CA VAL A 290 -4.06 13.85 9.68
C VAL A 290 -4.59 13.25 8.39
N ILE A 291 -3.92 13.50 7.27
CA ILE A 291 -4.29 12.94 5.97
C ILE A 291 -3.58 11.61 5.78
N TYR A 292 -4.35 10.57 5.43
CA TYR A 292 -3.87 9.26 5.02
C TYR A 292 -4.18 9.06 3.53
N THR A 293 -3.15 8.90 2.71
CA THR A 293 -3.27 8.63 1.28
C THR A 293 -3.23 7.13 1.05
N VAL A 294 -4.31 6.58 0.49
CA VAL A 294 -4.42 5.18 0.06
C VAL A 294 -4.14 5.10 -1.43
N THR A 295 -3.16 4.30 -1.82
CA THR A 295 -2.74 4.08 -3.21
C THR A 295 -3.12 2.67 -3.61
N ALA A 296 -3.88 2.51 -4.70
CA ALA A 296 -4.27 1.18 -5.21
C ALA A 296 -3.13 0.53 -6.01
N GLU A 297 -3.31 -0.73 -6.38
CA GLU A 297 -2.37 -1.46 -7.25
C GLU A 297 -2.20 -0.76 -8.62
N ASP A 298 -3.24 -0.11 -9.15
CA ASP A 298 -3.19 0.67 -10.38
C ASP A 298 -2.51 2.05 -10.24
N GLY A 299 -1.99 2.38 -9.06
CA GLY A 299 -1.31 3.65 -8.77
C GLY A 299 -2.24 4.83 -8.53
N SER A 300 -3.55 4.66 -8.69
CA SER A 300 -4.51 5.73 -8.36
C SER A 300 -4.57 5.95 -6.85
N GLU A 301 -4.84 7.18 -6.41
CA GLU A 301 -4.81 7.56 -5.00
C GLU A 301 -6.19 8.00 -4.48
N LYS A 302 -6.37 7.98 -3.16
CA LYS A 302 -7.53 8.49 -2.42
C LYS A 302 -7.07 8.95 -1.04
N GLU A 303 -7.40 10.19 -0.68
CA GLU A 303 -7.02 10.76 0.62
C GLU A 303 -8.17 10.63 1.63
N TYR A 304 -7.85 10.16 2.84
CA TYR A 304 -8.72 10.11 4.00
C TYR A 304 -8.29 11.14 5.03
N THR A 305 -9.24 11.87 5.60
CA THR A 305 -8.96 12.74 6.75
C THR A 305 -9.30 12.01 8.04
N VAL A 306 -8.30 11.82 8.89
CA VAL A 306 -8.43 11.17 10.20
C VAL A 306 -8.64 12.21 11.28
N TYR A 307 -9.76 12.09 11.99
CA TYR A 307 -10.10 12.89 13.16
C TYR A 307 -10.00 12.00 14.41
N VAL A 308 -9.22 12.45 15.39
CA VAL A 308 -9.18 11.83 16.72
C VAL A 308 -9.89 12.76 17.70
N GLY A 309 -10.91 12.24 18.36
CA GLY A 309 -11.61 12.90 19.46
C GLY A 309 -11.57 12.06 20.72
N PHE A 310 -12.19 12.57 21.78
CA PHE A 310 -12.36 11.84 23.02
C PHE A 310 -13.75 11.22 23.09
N LEU A 311 -13.86 10.11 23.81
CA LEU A 311 -15.14 9.56 24.24
C LEU A 311 -15.90 10.62 25.02
N SER A 312 -17.20 10.73 24.76
CA SER A 312 -18.08 11.48 25.66
C SER A 312 -18.14 10.76 27.03
N PRO A 313 -18.47 11.48 28.10
CA PRO A 313 -18.54 10.88 29.43
C PRO A 313 -19.46 9.65 29.52
N LEU A 314 -20.59 9.64 28.78
CA LEU A 314 -21.48 8.48 28.73
C LEU A 314 -20.89 7.31 27.95
N GLU A 315 -20.11 7.57 26.91
CA GLU A 315 -19.39 6.53 26.15
C GLU A 315 -18.30 5.88 27.03
N SER A 316 -17.61 6.66 27.87
CA SER A 316 -16.69 6.13 28.87
C SER A 316 -17.40 5.26 29.92
N ASP A 317 -18.54 5.72 30.44
CA ASP A 317 -19.35 4.91 31.37
C ASP A 317 -19.81 3.59 30.70
N ARG A 318 -20.21 3.65 29.41
CA ARG A 318 -20.61 2.48 28.63
C ARG A 318 -19.48 1.47 28.49
N GLN A 319 -18.27 1.91 28.16
CA GLN A 319 -17.13 1.01 28.01
C GLN A 319 -16.84 0.21 29.28
N PHE A 320 -16.94 0.84 30.47
CA PHE A 320 -16.82 0.10 31.72
C PHE A 320 -17.91 -0.98 31.85
N LEU A 321 -19.16 -0.67 31.52
CA LEU A 321 -20.26 -1.62 31.64
C LEU A 321 -20.11 -2.79 30.65
N GLU A 322 -19.68 -2.52 29.42
CA GLU A 322 -19.36 -3.57 28.43
C GLU A 322 -18.20 -4.45 28.90
N GLU A 323 -17.15 -3.86 29.45
CA GLU A 323 -16.03 -4.60 30.04
C GLU A 323 -16.48 -5.46 31.23
N LEU A 324 -17.28 -4.89 32.14
CA LEU A 324 -17.85 -5.60 33.29
C LEU A 324 -18.68 -6.80 32.83
N TYR A 325 -19.47 -6.64 31.77
CA TYR A 325 -20.20 -7.75 31.16
C TYR A 325 -19.24 -8.82 30.62
N ASN A 326 -18.26 -8.42 29.81
CA ASN A 326 -17.37 -9.34 29.10
C ASN A 326 -16.47 -10.14 30.06
N VAL A 327 -15.88 -9.50 31.09
CA VAL A 327 -15.02 -10.23 32.05
C VAL A 327 -15.80 -11.23 32.90
N ASN A 328 -17.12 -11.04 33.03
CA ASN A 328 -17.99 -11.93 33.79
C ASN A 328 -18.84 -12.86 32.90
N GLU A 329 -18.69 -12.81 31.57
CA GLU A 329 -19.53 -13.56 30.63
C GLU A 329 -19.52 -15.07 30.92
N ALA A 330 -18.35 -15.61 31.29
CA ALA A 330 -18.16 -17.02 31.61
C ALA A 330 -18.97 -17.51 32.83
N TYR A 331 -19.49 -16.59 33.66
CA TYR A 331 -20.28 -16.91 34.86
C TYR A 331 -21.79 -16.74 34.66
N ASN A 332 -22.21 -16.28 33.47
CA ASN A 332 -23.62 -16.17 33.10
C ASN A 332 -24.27 -17.56 33.03
N SER A 333 -25.49 -17.66 33.55
CA SER A 333 -26.33 -18.86 33.47
C SER A 333 -27.67 -18.50 32.82
N PRO A 334 -28.38 -19.43 32.14
CA PRO A 334 -29.66 -19.14 31.49
C PRO A 334 -30.74 -18.50 32.38
N SER A 335 -30.58 -18.54 33.69
CA SER A 335 -31.52 -17.94 34.66
C SER A 335 -30.93 -16.78 35.46
N PHE A 336 -29.63 -16.51 35.32
CA PHE A 336 -28.88 -15.54 36.13
C PHE A 336 -27.76 -14.95 35.28
N TYR A 337 -28.10 -13.94 34.48
CA TYR A 337 -27.16 -13.24 33.59
C TYR A 337 -27.57 -11.77 33.46
N LEU A 338 -26.63 -10.91 33.03
CA LEU A 338 -26.92 -9.52 32.68
C LEU A 338 -27.64 -9.49 31.32
N ASP A 339 -28.89 -9.04 31.24
CA ASP A 339 -29.65 -8.99 29.98
C ASP A 339 -29.37 -7.68 29.19
N TRP A 340 -28.12 -7.24 29.18
CA TRP A 340 -27.70 -6.03 28.46
C TRP A 340 -27.51 -6.33 26.98
N ASP A 341 -28.25 -5.61 26.13
CA ASP A 341 -28.06 -5.63 24.69
C ASP A 341 -26.86 -4.75 24.30
N LEU A 342 -25.71 -5.38 24.08
CA LEU A 342 -24.47 -4.69 23.69
C LEU A 342 -24.52 -4.12 22.27
N GLU A 343 -25.38 -4.66 21.41
CA GLU A 343 -25.59 -4.17 20.05
C GLU A 343 -26.50 -2.93 20.02
N ALA A 344 -27.19 -2.63 21.11
CA ALA A 344 -28.02 -1.44 21.22
C ALA A 344 -27.18 -0.15 21.12
N SER A 345 -27.72 0.85 20.41
CA SER A 345 -27.09 2.17 20.32
C SER A 345 -27.14 2.97 21.62
N THR A 346 -27.94 2.55 22.61
CA THR A 346 -28.10 3.26 23.89
C THR A 346 -28.24 2.28 25.06
N MET A 347 -27.87 2.73 26.26
CA MET A 347 -28.01 1.95 27.50
C MET A 347 -29.31 2.25 28.27
N GLN A 348 -30.28 2.95 27.68
CA GLN A 348 -31.49 3.40 28.41
C GLN A 348 -32.32 2.25 28.98
N ASN A 349 -32.26 1.08 28.36
CA ASN A 349 -33.00 -0.12 28.76
C ASN A 349 -32.13 -1.15 29.49
N TRP A 350 -30.87 -0.84 29.77
CA TRP A 350 -29.98 -1.78 30.46
C TRP A 350 -30.44 -1.92 31.91
N GLU A 351 -30.81 -3.15 32.29
CA GLU A 351 -31.33 -3.43 33.63
C GLU A 351 -30.33 -2.97 34.70
N GLY A 352 -30.84 -2.28 35.72
CA GLY A 352 -30.03 -1.82 36.83
C GLY A 352 -29.21 -0.56 36.57
N VAL A 353 -29.13 -0.07 35.33
CA VAL A 353 -28.40 1.16 34.97
C VAL A 353 -29.34 2.36 35.04
N THR A 354 -28.98 3.38 35.81
CA THR A 354 -29.69 4.66 35.87
C THR A 354 -28.77 5.78 35.42
N ILE A 355 -29.16 6.49 34.37
CA ILE A 355 -28.42 7.62 33.80
C ILE A 355 -29.07 8.94 34.25
N VAL A 356 -28.25 9.86 34.77
CA VAL A 356 -28.65 11.22 35.16
C VAL A 356 -27.64 12.18 34.55
N ASP A 357 -28.13 13.23 33.88
CA ASP A 357 -27.29 14.26 33.23
C ASP A 357 -26.18 13.70 32.33
N GLY A 358 -26.50 12.62 31.60
CA GLY A 358 -25.57 11.97 30.67
C GLY A 358 -24.49 11.12 31.33
N ARG A 359 -24.64 10.74 32.61
CA ARG A 359 -23.72 9.86 33.34
C ARG A 359 -24.45 8.76 34.08
N VAL A 360 -23.81 7.61 34.25
CA VAL A 360 -24.34 6.53 35.11
C VAL A 360 -24.25 6.99 36.56
N SER A 361 -25.41 7.21 37.18
CA SER A 361 -25.53 7.68 38.56
C SER A 361 -25.89 6.56 39.54
N LYS A 362 -26.51 5.48 39.06
CA LYS A 362 -26.79 4.30 39.87
C LYS A 362 -26.65 3.03 39.03
N LEU A 363 -25.98 2.04 39.62
CA LEU A 363 -25.77 0.71 39.06
C LEU A 363 -26.25 -0.34 40.08
N VAL A 364 -27.22 -1.15 39.69
CA VAL A 364 -27.78 -2.23 40.52
C VAL A 364 -27.68 -3.54 39.77
N ILE A 365 -26.80 -4.41 40.26
CA ILE A 365 -26.58 -5.74 39.73
C ILE A 365 -27.00 -6.73 40.80
N SER A 366 -28.13 -7.42 40.58
CA SER A 366 -28.72 -8.31 41.57
C SER A 366 -29.09 -9.66 40.97
N GLY A 367 -28.74 -10.74 41.67
CA GLY A 367 -29.12 -12.09 41.26
C GLY A 367 -28.26 -12.68 40.14
N VAL A 368 -27.16 -12.02 39.76
CA VAL A 368 -26.20 -12.53 38.77
C VAL A 368 -24.85 -12.79 39.43
N SER A 369 -24.02 -13.64 38.82
CA SER A 369 -22.69 -13.97 39.33
C SER A 369 -21.66 -12.97 38.80
N ILE A 370 -21.41 -11.90 39.56
CA ILE A 370 -20.23 -11.05 39.34
C ILE A 370 -19.09 -11.62 40.15
N ASN A 371 -17.99 -11.95 39.47
CA ASN A 371 -16.77 -12.49 40.06
C ASN A 371 -15.66 -11.43 40.09
N GLU A 372 -15.63 -10.56 39.08
CA GLU A 372 -14.62 -9.53 38.91
C GLU A 372 -15.26 -8.17 38.60
N ILE A 373 -14.71 -7.12 39.21
CA ILE A 373 -15.02 -5.73 38.84
C ILE A 373 -13.76 -5.17 38.18
N PRO A 374 -13.82 -4.76 36.90
CA PRO A 374 -12.68 -4.16 36.22
C PRO A 374 -12.15 -2.90 36.90
N VAL A 375 -10.84 -2.69 36.80
CA VAL A 375 -10.16 -1.47 37.30
C VAL A 375 -10.69 -0.19 36.64
N SER A 376 -11.28 -0.31 35.45
CA SER A 376 -11.94 0.78 34.72
C SER A 376 -13.23 1.29 35.39
N ILE A 377 -13.62 0.77 36.55
CA ILE A 377 -14.72 1.32 37.37
C ILE A 377 -14.55 2.82 37.68
N THR A 378 -13.31 3.31 37.64
CA THR A 378 -12.97 4.75 37.73
C THR A 378 -13.69 5.62 36.69
N ALA A 379 -14.10 5.04 35.55
CA ALA A 379 -14.89 5.72 34.53
C ALA A 379 -16.24 6.22 35.11
N LEU A 380 -16.85 5.48 36.05
CA LEU A 380 -18.11 5.82 36.69
C LEU A 380 -17.97 6.92 37.77
N ASN A 381 -17.20 7.98 37.50
CA ASN A 381 -16.87 9.01 38.49
C ASN A 381 -18.05 9.88 38.99
N GLN A 382 -19.27 9.68 38.46
CA GLN A 382 -20.52 10.30 38.95
C GLN A 382 -21.47 9.30 39.62
N LEU A 383 -21.02 8.07 39.87
CA LEU A 383 -21.81 7.02 40.51
C LEU A 383 -22.11 7.39 41.95
N LYS A 384 -23.40 7.37 42.31
CA LYS A 384 -23.90 7.65 43.67
C LYS A 384 -24.36 6.39 44.39
N THR A 385 -24.79 5.39 43.65
CA THR A 385 -25.25 4.12 44.23
C THR A 385 -24.68 2.96 43.44
N LEU A 386 -23.95 2.10 44.13
CA LEU A 386 -23.51 0.82 43.62
C LEU A 386 -24.13 -0.29 44.48
N THR A 387 -24.95 -1.12 43.85
CA THR A 387 -25.45 -2.36 44.45
C THR A 387 -24.94 -3.52 43.61
N ILE A 388 -24.15 -4.40 44.21
CA ILE A 388 -23.78 -5.70 43.62
C ILE A 388 -24.15 -6.76 44.65
N SER A 389 -25.22 -7.49 44.38
CA SER A 389 -25.64 -8.62 45.19
C SER A 389 -25.67 -9.88 44.34
N GLY A 390 -24.71 -10.75 44.56
CA GLY A 390 -24.51 -11.99 43.81
C GLY A 390 -23.76 -12.98 44.69
N LYS A 391 -23.53 -14.21 44.23
CA LYS A 391 -23.02 -15.28 45.09
C LYS A 391 -21.49 -15.45 45.08
N SER A 392 -20.75 -14.59 44.37
CA SER A 392 -19.40 -14.96 43.92
C SER A 392 -18.32 -13.88 44.04
N LEU A 393 -18.67 -12.61 44.25
CA LEU A 393 -17.66 -11.55 44.29
C LEU A 393 -16.76 -11.72 45.53
N ALA A 394 -15.48 -12.00 45.30
CA ALA A 394 -14.53 -12.33 46.37
C ALA A 394 -13.62 -11.16 46.78
N ILE A 395 -13.38 -10.22 45.86
CA ILE A 395 -12.45 -9.09 46.05
C ILE A 395 -13.07 -7.84 45.42
N LEU A 396 -12.82 -6.68 46.02
CA LEU A 396 -13.04 -5.38 45.40
C LEU A 396 -11.72 -4.81 44.88
N PRO A 397 -11.69 -4.20 43.68
CA PRO A 397 -10.51 -3.49 43.20
C PRO A 397 -10.26 -2.24 44.07
N PRO A 398 -8.99 -1.89 44.37
CA PRO A 398 -8.63 -0.64 45.06
C PRO A 398 -9.24 0.63 44.43
N GLU A 399 -9.43 0.60 43.11
CA GLU A 399 -10.01 1.66 42.29
C GLU A 399 -11.44 2.05 42.70
N ILE A 400 -12.13 1.21 43.49
CA ILE A 400 -13.41 1.57 44.10
C ILE A 400 -13.30 2.88 44.91
N GLY A 401 -12.14 3.14 45.54
CA GLY A 401 -11.89 4.35 46.33
C GLY A 401 -11.83 5.64 45.51
N SER A 402 -11.81 5.57 44.17
CA SER A 402 -11.85 6.73 43.29
C SER A 402 -13.26 7.30 43.07
N LEU A 403 -14.31 6.60 43.53
CA LEU A 403 -15.70 6.99 43.33
C LEU A 403 -16.13 8.07 44.36
N GLU A 404 -15.61 9.28 44.20
CA GLU A 404 -15.76 10.39 45.15
C GLU A 404 -17.23 10.76 45.45
N HIS A 405 -18.15 10.48 44.53
CA HIS A 405 -19.58 10.78 44.64
C HIS A 405 -20.43 9.61 45.17
N LEU A 406 -19.81 8.49 45.54
CA LEU A 406 -20.53 7.29 45.95
C LEU A 406 -21.14 7.49 47.35
N ASP A 407 -22.47 7.59 47.39
CA ASP A 407 -23.26 7.79 48.61
C ASP A 407 -23.65 6.46 49.26
N THR A 408 -23.81 5.40 48.47
CA THR A 408 -24.28 4.09 48.95
C THR A 408 -23.57 2.96 48.23
N LEU A 409 -22.92 2.11 49.02
CA LEU A 409 -22.26 0.89 48.55
C LEU A 409 -22.90 -0.33 49.21
N THR A 410 -23.53 -1.16 48.38
CA THR A 410 -24.24 -2.36 48.81
C THR A 410 -23.63 -3.58 48.15
N LEU A 411 -23.02 -4.45 48.95
CA LEU A 411 -22.29 -5.64 48.50
C LEU A 411 -22.72 -6.90 49.26
N TYR A 412 -24.00 -6.96 49.67
CA TYR A 412 -24.50 -8.08 50.45
C TYR A 412 -24.56 -9.40 49.66
N ASP A 413 -24.53 -10.51 50.37
CA ASP A 413 -24.68 -11.89 49.85
C ASP A 413 -23.55 -12.39 48.94
N ASN A 414 -22.38 -11.73 48.93
CA ASN A 414 -21.19 -12.11 48.15
C ASN A 414 -20.19 -12.99 48.95
N GLN A 415 -18.95 -13.11 48.48
CA GLN A 415 -17.88 -13.92 49.08
C GLN A 415 -16.67 -13.05 49.48
N LEU A 416 -16.87 -11.76 49.76
CA LEU A 416 -15.77 -10.85 50.07
C LEU A 416 -15.01 -11.33 51.31
N THR A 417 -13.70 -11.51 51.18
CA THR A 417 -12.82 -11.93 52.30
C THR A 417 -12.13 -10.74 52.97
N SER A 418 -12.00 -9.63 52.25
CA SER A 418 -11.41 -8.37 52.73
C SER A 418 -11.98 -7.17 51.97
N LEU A 419 -11.68 -5.97 52.47
CA LEU A 419 -11.90 -4.71 51.76
C LEU A 419 -10.54 -4.06 51.47
N PRO A 420 -10.39 -3.36 50.32
CA PRO A 420 -9.22 -2.53 50.06
C PRO A 420 -9.14 -1.37 51.06
N ILE A 421 -7.93 -0.92 51.40
CA ILE A 421 -7.72 0.22 52.31
C ILE A 421 -8.30 1.52 51.72
N GLU A 422 -8.35 1.60 50.39
CA GLU A 422 -8.90 2.69 49.60
C GLU A 422 -10.40 2.88 49.83
N ILE A 423 -11.09 1.95 50.49
CA ILE A 423 -12.47 2.16 50.94
C ILE A 423 -12.59 3.44 51.78
N GLY A 424 -11.55 3.80 52.54
CA GLY A 424 -11.50 5.03 53.35
C GLY A 424 -11.46 6.32 52.53
N ASN A 425 -11.25 6.24 51.21
CA ASN A 425 -11.25 7.41 50.33
C ASN A 425 -12.66 7.83 49.89
N LEU A 426 -13.70 7.02 50.16
CA LEU A 426 -15.08 7.29 49.76
C LEU A 426 -15.74 8.36 50.65
N GLN A 427 -15.29 9.61 50.51
CA GLN A 427 -15.68 10.70 51.41
C GLN A 427 -17.18 11.04 51.38
N SER A 428 -17.91 10.71 50.31
CA SER A 428 -19.37 10.92 50.23
C SER A 428 -20.21 9.77 50.79
N LEU A 429 -19.59 8.65 51.17
CA LEU A 429 -20.29 7.42 51.51
C LEU A 429 -21.12 7.58 52.80
N LYS A 430 -22.42 7.33 52.70
CA LYS A 430 -23.39 7.42 53.80
C LYS A 430 -23.83 6.06 54.32
N GLY A 431 -23.84 5.05 53.46
CA GLY A 431 -24.22 3.68 53.82
C GLY A 431 -23.30 2.65 53.19
N LEU A 432 -22.76 1.77 54.03
CA LEU A 432 -21.93 0.63 53.64
C LEU A 432 -22.57 -0.67 54.13
N PHE A 433 -23.05 -1.48 53.18
CA PHE A 433 -23.80 -2.71 53.45
C PHE A 433 -23.03 -3.93 52.96
N LEU A 434 -22.46 -4.69 53.89
CA LEU A 434 -21.54 -5.81 53.67
C LEU A 434 -22.02 -7.13 54.27
N ARG A 435 -23.31 -7.20 54.66
CA ARG A 435 -23.86 -8.40 55.30
C ARG A 435 -23.73 -9.64 54.43
N ASN A 436 -23.64 -10.81 55.07
CA ASN A 436 -23.53 -12.11 54.39
C ASN A 436 -22.34 -12.16 53.41
N ASN A 437 -21.13 -11.93 53.94
CA ASN A 437 -19.86 -12.08 53.22
C ASN A 437 -18.92 -12.99 54.06
N LEU A 438 -17.63 -13.02 53.73
CA LEU A 438 -16.61 -13.83 54.41
C LEU A 438 -15.53 -12.96 55.06
N LEU A 439 -15.83 -11.70 55.39
CA LEU A 439 -14.84 -10.74 55.87
C LEU A 439 -14.23 -11.22 57.20
N GLU A 440 -12.91 -11.34 57.25
CA GLU A 440 -12.17 -11.73 58.47
C GLU A 440 -11.74 -10.52 59.30
N GLN A 441 -11.57 -9.37 58.64
CA GLN A 441 -11.18 -8.10 59.24
C GLN A 441 -11.73 -6.92 58.45
N LEU A 442 -11.81 -5.78 59.12
CA LEU A 442 -12.11 -4.48 58.50
C LEU A 442 -10.84 -3.61 58.48
N PRO A 443 -10.60 -2.82 57.42
CA PRO A 443 -9.47 -1.90 57.36
C PRO A 443 -9.65 -0.75 58.36
N VAL A 444 -8.55 -0.27 58.94
CA VAL A 444 -8.55 0.86 59.90
C VAL A 444 -9.01 2.16 59.22
N GLU A 445 -8.82 2.25 57.91
CA GLU A 445 -9.19 3.36 57.05
C GLU A 445 -10.70 3.59 56.97
N LEU A 446 -11.56 2.65 57.42
CA LEU A 446 -12.98 2.93 57.63
C LEU A 446 -13.21 4.12 58.57
N GLY A 447 -12.28 4.36 59.51
CA GLY A 447 -12.31 5.52 60.39
C GLY A 447 -12.23 6.86 59.65
N ASN A 448 -11.82 6.89 58.38
CA ASN A 448 -11.71 8.10 57.57
C ASN A 448 -13.03 8.49 56.88
N LEU A 449 -14.09 7.68 57.01
CA LEU A 449 -15.37 7.88 56.32
C LEU A 449 -16.26 8.90 57.05
N ASN A 450 -15.94 10.19 56.89
CA ASN A 450 -16.56 11.28 57.64
C ASN A 450 -18.09 11.40 57.50
N ASN A 451 -18.67 10.92 56.39
CA ASN A 451 -20.10 10.99 56.13
C ASN A 451 -20.86 9.67 56.37
N LEU A 452 -20.17 8.61 56.82
CA LEU A 452 -20.79 7.31 57.01
C LEU A 452 -21.78 7.35 58.17
N SER A 453 -23.01 6.93 57.89
CA SER A 453 -24.11 6.91 58.86
C SER A 453 -24.57 5.50 59.20
N ILE A 454 -24.38 4.54 58.29
CA ILE A 454 -24.80 3.15 58.46
C ILE A 454 -23.66 2.23 58.03
N LEU A 455 -23.23 1.36 58.95
CA LEU A 455 -22.31 0.27 58.68
C LEU A 455 -22.96 -1.07 59.07
N GLU A 456 -23.23 -1.90 58.06
CA GLU A 456 -23.80 -3.24 58.23
C GLU A 456 -22.77 -4.30 57.82
N VAL A 457 -22.28 -5.07 58.79
CA VAL A 457 -21.28 -6.15 58.59
C VAL A 457 -21.74 -7.48 59.21
N GLN A 458 -23.03 -7.64 59.48
CA GLN A 458 -23.59 -8.85 60.08
C GLN A 458 -23.40 -10.09 59.19
N ASN A 459 -23.28 -11.27 59.81
CA ASN A 459 -23.02 -12.55 59.12
C ASN A 459 -21.71 -12.49 58.29
N ASN A 460 -20.60 -12.23 58.96
CA ASN A 460 -19.24 -12.30 58.42
C ASN A 460 -18.36 -13.16 59.36
N ASN A 461 -17.04 -13.17 59.16
CA ASN A 461 -16.08 -13.91 59.97
C ASN A 461 -15.19 -12.98 60.83
N LEU A 462 -15.70 -11.80 61.20
CA LEU A 462 -14.92 -10.80 61.95
C LEU A 462 -14.59 -11.30 63.35
N ASN A 463 -13.31 -11.37 63.69
CA ASN A 463 -12.84 -11.73 65.04
C ASN A 463 -12.43 -10.51 65.89
N LYS A 464 -12.31 -9.33 65.28
CA LYS A 464 -12.00 -8.06 65.92
C LYS A 464 -12.58 -6.90 65.13
N LEU A 465 -12.79 -5.77 65.81
CA LEU A 465 -13.13 -4.48 65.18
C LEU A 465 -11.95 -3.52 65.29
N PRO A 466 -11.59 -2.78 64.23
CA PRO A 466 -10.61 -1.70 64.34
C PRO A 466 -11.17 -0.57 65.20
N VAL A 467 -10.38 -0.11 66.18
CA VAL A 467 -10.78 0.96 67.12
C VAL A 467 -11.12 2.27 66.39
N GLU A 468 -10.53 2.46 65.20
CA GLU A 468 -10.73 3.61 64.32
C GLU A 468 -12.18 3.77 63.84
N ILE A 469 -13.06 2.76 63.96
CA ILE A 469 -14.51 2.94 63.74
C ILE A 469 -15.07 4.04 64.67
N SER A 470 -14.47 4.24 65.85
CA SER A 470 -14.81 5.34 66.76
C SER A 470 -14.46 6.75 66.24
N ASN A 471 -13.67 6.84 65.17
CA ASN A 471 -13.36 8.12 64.52
C ASN A 471 -14.44 8.57 63.54
N ILE A 472 -15.44 7.73 63.22
CA ILE A 472 -16.51 8.07 62.26
C ILE A 472 -17.52 9.01 62.95
N PRO A 473 -17.51 10.32 62.63
CA PRO A 473 -18.22 11.32 63.44
C PRO A 473 -19.75 11.22 63.34
N ASN A 474 -20.25 10.65 62.24
CA ASN A 474 -21.67 10.64 61.88
C ASN A 474 -22.31 9.26 61.92
N LEU A 475 -21.63 8.24 62.46
CA LEU A 475 -22.14 6.86 62.48
C LEU A 475 -23.38 6.76 63.37
N LEU A 476 -24.53 6.38 62.81
CA LEU A 476 -25.79 6.23 63.55
C LEU A 476 -26.08 4.77 63.90
N LEU A 477 -25.68 3.85 63.02
CA LEU A 477 -25.94 2.42 63.15
C LEU A 477 -24.69 1.62 62.79
N LEU A 478 -24.30 0.73 63.70
CA LEU A 478 -23.30 -0.31 63.50
C LEU A 478 -23.97 -1.67 63.76
N ASN A 479 -24.05 -2.51 62.75
CA ASN A 479 -24.55 -3.88 62.91
C ASN A 479 -23.43 -4.90 62.71
N ILE A 480 -23.09 -5.59 63.79
CA ILE A 480 -21.99 -6.57 63.88
C ILE A 480 -22.50 -7.98 64.25
N THR A 481 -23.81 -8.19 64.39
CA THR A 481 -24.38 -9.48 64.80
C THR A 481 -23.92 -10.65 63.93
N ASN A 482 -23.87 -11.85 64.49
CA ASN A 482 -23.41 -13.07 63.84
C ASN A 482 -21.99 -12.94 63.25
N ASN A 483 -21.05 -12.48 64.09
CA ASN A 483 -19.63 -12.54 63.81
C ASN A 483 -18.93 -13.24 65.00
N PRO A 484 -17.81 -13.94 64.80
CA PRO A 484 -17.04 -14.56 65.88
C PRO A 484 -16.23 -13.54 66.71
N LEU A 485 -16.85 -12.42 67.09
CA LEU A 485 -16.25 -11.40 67.95
C LEU A 485 -16.20 -11.93 69.39
N THR A 486 -15.14 -11.58 70.12
CA THR A 486 -15.05 -11.84 71.57
C THR A 486 -15.06 -10.57 72.40
N GLU A 487 -14.74 -9.44 71.77
CA GLU A 487 -14.70 -8.14 72.40
C GLU A 487 -14.98 -7.02 71.39
N ILE A 488 -15.57 -5.94 71.90
CA ILE A 488 -15.76 -4.68 71.19
C ILE A 488 -14.88 -3.64 71.91
N PRO A 489 -14.01 -2.91 71.19
CA PRO A 489 -13.23 -1.82 71.78
C PRO A 489 -14.11 -0.85 72.57
N GLN A 490 -13.69 -0.49 73.79
CA GLN A 490 -14.44 0.41 74.67
C GLN A 490 -14.77 1.75 73.99
N GLU A 491 -13.86 2.28 73.16
CA GLU A 491 -14.09 3.49 72.38
C GLU A 491 -15.29 3.37 71.43
N ILE A 492 -15.55 2.17 70.90
CA ILE A 492 -16.72 1.91 70.04
C ILE A 492 -18.00 1.88 70.86
N CYS A 493 -17.99 1.24 72.03
CA CYS A 493 -19.15 1.16 72.90
C CYS A 493 -19.58 2.52 73.48
N GLU A 494 -18.62 3.42 73.69
CA GLU A 494 -18.84 4.74 74.28
C GLU A 494 -19.03 5.84 73.23
N MET A 495 -18.90 5.54 71.93
CA MET A 495 -18.94 6.58 70.91
C MET A 495 -20.32 7.24 70.81
N THR A 496 -20.29 8.54 70.50
CA THR A 496 -21.46 9.36 70.21
C THR A 496 -21.27 10.05 68.87
N THR A 497 -22.36 10.26 68.15
CA THR A 497 -22.37 11.14 66.97
C THR A 497 -21.94 12.56 67.32
N GLU A 498 -21.59 13.36 66.30
CA GLU A 498 -21.27 14.79 66.44
C GLU A 498 -22.36 15.60 67.17
N GLY A 499 -23.62 15.15 67.12
CA GLY A 499 -24.75 15.73 67.86
C GLY A 499 -24.93 15.24 69.31
N GLY A 500 -23.99 14.45 69.85
CA GLY A 500 -24.04 13.86 71.19
C GLY A 500 -25.04 12.69 71.35
N ARG A 501 -25.60 12.19 70.25
CA ARG A 501 -26.49 11.02 70.26
C ARG A 501 -25.66 9.75 70.32
N GLN A 502 -25.97 8.87 71.26
CA GLN A 502 -25.38 7.53 71.34
C GLN A 502 -25.71 6.72 70.08
N ILE A 503 -24.71 6.04 69.55
CA ILE A 503 -24.87 5.21 68.36
C ILE A 503 -25.70 3.95 68.65
N THR A 504 -26.35 3.40 67.64
CA THR A 504 -27.03 2.11 67.76
C THR A 504 -26.07 0.99 67.36
N ILE A 505 -25.68 0.15 68.32
CA ILE A 505 -24.86 -1.05 68.07
C ILE A 505 -25.75 -2.28 68.17
N SER A 506 -25.92 -2.99 67.06
CA SER A 506 -26.52 -4.33 67.04
C SER A 506 -25.40 -5.36 67.12
N LYS A 507 -25.39 -6.15 68.20
CA LYS A 507 -24.32 -7.10 68.54
C LYS A 507 -24.90 -8.38 69.15
N ASP A 508 -24.10 -9.44 69.20
CA ASP A 508 -24.50 -10.69 69.84
C ASP A 508 -24.41 -10.56 71.37
N THR A 509 -24.98 -11.54 72.07
CA THR A 509 -25.09 -11.48 73.55
C THR A 509 -23.76 -11.66 74.26
N ASP A 510 -22.83 -12.36 73.63
CA ASP A 510 -21.48 -12.69 74.09
C ASP A 510 -20.41 -11.66 73.69
N ASP A 511 -20.76 -10.69 72.85
CA ASP A 511 -19.90 -9.57 72.51
C ASP A 511 -19.79 -8.58 73.69
N GLU A 512 -18.67 -8.58 74.43
CA GLU A 512 -18.46 -7.69 75.57
C GLU A 512 -17.63 -6.45 75.20
N CYS A 513 -17.96 -5.28 75.77
CA CYS A 513 -17.13 -4.08 75.66
C CYS A 513 -15.88 -4.22 76.54
N LYS A 514 -14.68 -4.01 76.00
CA LYS A 514 -13.40 -4.12 76.72
C LYS A 514 -12.38 -3.05 76.35
#